data_AF-A0A8T7K6Y7-F1
#
_entry.id   AF-A0A8T7K6Y7-F1
#
_cell.length_a   1.000
_cell.length_b   1.000
_cell.length_c   1.000
_cell.angle_alpha   90.00
_cell.angle_beta   90.00
_cell.angle_gamma   90.00
#
_symmetry.space_group_name_H-M   'P 1'
#
loop_
_entity.id
_entity.type
_entity.pdbx_description
1 polymer ?
#
loop_
_entity_poly.entity_id
_entity_poly.type
_entity_poly.pdbx_seq_one_letter_code
_entity_poly.pdbx_strand_id
1 'polypeptide(L)' 'MSSLTVRRIFVWVVGMLLGFAVSFVLVTGVIWRLVPSGEAISVQDYGYIYFLVTAIPIGIIFVAWLDGFMDTKILPD' A
#
# COMPACT_ATOMS: atom_id res chain seq x y z
N MET A 1 13.36 10.31 -20.93
CA MET A 1 12.97 10.53 -19.52
C MET A 1 14.21 10.87 -18.72
N SER A 2 14.15 11.87 -17.83
CA SER A 2 15.28 12.16 -16.94
C SER A 2 15.41 11.07 -15.86
N SER A 3 16.61 10.91 -15.30
CA SER A 3 16.86 10.00 -14.18
C SER A 3 15.90 10.27 -13.01
N LEU A 4 15.60 11.54 -12.73
CA LEU A 4 14.64 11.94 -11.70
C LEU A 4 13.22 11.42 -11.98
N THR A 5 12.74 11.55 -13.22
CA THR A 5 11.41 11.04 -13.60
C THR A 5 11.31 9.52 -13.45
N VAL A 6 12.37 8.78 -13.82
CA VAL A 6 12.41 7.32 -13.66
C VAL A 6 12.30 6.94 -12.18
N ARG A 7 13.08 7.60 -11.32
CA ARG A 7 13.05 7.36 -9.86
C ARG A 7 11.69 7.67 -9.26
N ARG A 8 11.05 8.76 -9.68
CA ARG A 8 9.69 9.11 -9.24
C ARG A 8 8.65 8.05 -9.61
N ILE A 9 8.69 7.56 -10.86
CA ILE A 9 7.80 6.48 -11.30
C ILE A 9 8.05 5.21 -10.48
N PHE A 10 9.31 4.87 -10.25
CA PHE A 10 9.68 3.72 -9.42
C PHE A 10 9.12 3.84 -8.01
N VAL A 11 9.30 4.98 -7.34
CA VAL A 11 8.78 5.23 -5.99
C VAL A 11 7.26 5.06 -5.93
N TRP A 12 6.53 5.62 -6.91
CA TRP A 12 5.08 5.46 -6.99
C TRP A 12 4.66 4.00 -7.18
N VAL A 13 5.24 3.31 -8.17
CA VAL A 13 4.85 1.93 -8.51
C VAL A 13 5.18 0.98 -7.36
N VAL A 14 6.41 1.05 -6.82
CA VAL A 14 6.84 0.17 -5.74
C VAL A 14 6.12 0.49 -4.43
N GLY A 15 5.95 1.77 -4.10
CA GLY A 15 5.22 2.18 -2.89
C GLY A 15 3.78 1.69 -2.90
N MET A 16 3.08 1.84 -4.03
CA MET A 16 1.71 1.33 -4.17
C MET A 16 1.67 -0.20 -4.11
N LEU A 17 2.56 -0.91 -4.81
CA LEU A 17 2.61 -2.37 -4.74
C LEU A 17 2.84 -2.88 -3.31
N LEU A 18 3.72 -2.22 -2.54
CA LEU A 18 3.92 -2.54 -1.12
C LEU A 18 2.65 -2.30 -0.30
N GLY A 19 1.94 -1.19 -0.54
CA GLY A 19 0.66 -0.90 0.11
C GLY A 19 -0.41 -1.96 -0.14
N PHE A 20 -0.54 -2.41 -1.40
CA PHE A 20 -1.43 -3.50 -1.79
C PHE A 20 -1.03 -4.82 -1.14
N ALA A 21 0.25 -5.18 -1.16
CA ALA A 21 0.74 -6.43 -0.57
C ALA A 21 0.51 -6.47 0.95
N VAL A 22 0.84 -5.38 1.66
CA VAL A 22 0.63 -5.28 3.12
C VAL A 22 -0.86 -5.35 3.45
N SER A 23 -1.70 -4.63 2.71
CA SER A 23 -3.15 -4.64 2.94
C SER A 23 -3.77 -6.00 2.65
N PHE A 24 -3.29 -6.70 1.63
CA PHE A 24 -3.71 -8.07 1.33
C PHE A 24 -3.43 -9.00 2.52
N VAL A 25 -2.22 -8.93 3.07
CA VAL A 25 -1.83 -9.71 4.26
C VAL A 25 -2.67 -9.32 5.47
N LEU A 26 -2.93 -8.03 5.68
CA LEU A 26 -3.76 -7.57 6.80
C LEU A 26 -5.19 -8.11 6.71
N VAL A 27 -5.85 -7.94 5.58
CA VAL A 27 -7.25 -8.34 5.37
C VAL A 27 -7.40 -9.85 5.42
N THR A 28 -6.59 -10.58 4.66
CA THR A 28 -6.75 -12.05 4.51
C THR A 28 -6.10 -12.85 5.64
N GLY A 29 -5.12 -12.28 6.34
CA GLY A 29 -4.29 -13.00 7.30
C GLY A 29 -4.40 -12.55 8.75
N VAL A 30 -4.68 -11.27 9.01
CA VAL A 30 -4.53 -10.67 10.36
C VAL A 30 -5.87 -10.22 10.95
N ILE A 31 -6.65 -9.42 10.22
CA ILE A 31 -7.81 -8.69 10.78
C ILE A 31 -8.85 -9.61 11.38
N TRP A 32 -9.19 -10.70 10.70
CA TRP A 32 -10.19 -11.65 11.19
C TRP A 32 -9.78 -12.33 12.51
N ARG A 33 -8.48 -12.50 12.77
CA ARG A 33 -7.97 -13.09 14.03
C ARG A 33 -8.21 -12.22 15.25
N LEU A 34 -8.51 -10.93 15.04
CA LEU A 34 -8.83 -10.00 16.12
C LEU A 34 -10.29 -10.10 16.56
N VAL A 35 -11.12 -10.86 15.83
CA VAL A 35 -12.54 -11.08 16.13
C VAL A 35 -12.71 -12.49 16.73
N PRO A 36 -13.39 -12.66 17.88
CA PRO A 36 -13.52 -13.95 18.58
C PRO A 36 -14.13 -15.10 17.75
N SER A 37 -14.93 -14.78 16.73
CA SER A 37 -15.55 -15.73 15.80
C SER A 37 -15.04 -15.55 14.36
N GLY A 38 -13.87 -14.94 14.18
CA GLY A 38 -13.39 -14.57 12.87
C GLY A 38 -13.00 -15.79 12.03
N GLU A 39 -13.60 -15.88 10.85
CA GLU A 39 -13.16 -16.79 9.79
C GLU A 39 -12.25 -16.04 8.83
N ALA A 40 -11.35 -16.77 8.15
CA ALA A 40 -10.51 -16.17 7.13
C ALA A 40 -11.39 -15.63 5.98
N ILE A 41 -11.25 -14.34 5.68
CA ILE A 41 -12.00 -13.68 4.61
C ILE A 41 -11.12 -13.43 3.40
N SER A 42 -11.69 -13.60 2.21
CA SER A 42 -11.03 -13.20 0.97
C SER A 42 -11.19 -11.69 0.72
N VAL A 43 -10.44 -11.14 -0.23
CA VAL A 43 -10.62 -9.73 -0.65
C VAL A 43 -12.00 -9.52 -1.28
N GLN A 44 -12.55 -10.55 -1.93
CA GLN A 44 -13.88 -10.54 -2.50
C GLN A 44 -14.93 -10.35 -1.41
N ASP A 45 -14.82 -11.09 -0.30
CA ASP A 45 -15.74 -11.01 0.83
C ASP A 45 -15.59 -9.70 1.61
N TYR A 46 -14.35 -9.22 1.75
CA TYR A 46 -14.06 -7.91 2.34
C TYR A 46 -14.60 -6.75 1.48
N GLY A 47 -14.72 -6.95 0.17
CA GLY A 47 -15.15 -5.97 -0.81
C GLY A 47 -13.98 -5.18 -1.40
N TYR A 48 -13.90 -5.18 -2.73
CA TYR A 48 -12.79 -4.53 -3.46
C TYR A 48 -12.66 -3.03 -3.17
N ILE A 49 -13.77 -2.31 -3.01
CA ILE A 49 -13.71 -0.87 -2.71
C ILE A 49 -13.13 -0.66 -1.31
N TYR A 50 -13.57 -1.42 -0.31
CA TYR A 50 -13.01 -1.34 1.05
C TYR A 50 -11.53 -1.72 1.06
N PHE A 51 -11.14 -2.73 0.28
CA PHE A 51 -9.75 -3.10 0.09
C PHE A 51 -8.92 -1.95 -0.47
N LEU A 52 -9.39 -1.29 -1.53
CA LEU A 52 -8.69 -0.15 -2.13
C LEU A 52 -8.59 1.04 -1.16
N VAL A 53 -9.66 1.35 -0.42
CA VAL A 53 -9.66 2.41 0.60
C VAL A 53 -8.67 2.10 1.74
N THR A 54 -8.39 0.82 2.00
CA THR A 54 -7.36 0.40 2.96
C THR A 54 -5.96 0.47 2.33
N ALA A 55 -5.81 -0.05 1.11
CA ALA A 55 -4.53 -0.23 0.44
C ALA A 55 -3.89 1.06 -0.08
N ILE A 56 -4.70 2.00 -0.57
CA ILE A 56 -4.19 3.25 -1.14
C ILE A 56 -3.50 4.11 -0.07
N PRO A 57 -4.11 4.41 1.10
CA PRO A 57 -3.43 5.15 2.16
C PRO A 57 -2.14 4.49 2.63
N ILE A 58 -2.14 3.16 2.82
CA ILE A 58 -0.92 2.41 3.19
C ILE A 58 0.14 2.52 2.09
N GLY A 59 -0.27 2.43 0.82
CA GLY A 59 0.61 2.66 -0.33
C GLY A 59 1.24 4.05 -0.33
N ILE A 60 0.45 5.09 -0.01
CA ILE A 60 0.94 6.47 0.12
C ILE A 60 1.99 6.60 1.24
N ILE A 61 1.82 5.88 2.36
CA ILE A 61 2.85 5.84 3.43
C ILE A 61 4.17 5.29 2.88
N PHE A 62 4.14 4.20 2.11
CA PHE A 62 5.35 3.67 1.48
C PHE A 62 5.93 4.60 0.41
N VAL A 63 5.08 5.26 -0.38
CA VAL A 63 5.52 6.28 -1.34
C VAL A 63 6.26 7.40 -0.62
N ALA A 64 5.72 7.92 0.49
CA ALA A 64 6.37 8.97 1.28
C ALA A 64 7.72 8.50 1.85
N TRP A 65 7.78 7.27 2.35
CA TRP A 65 9.01 6.73 2.92
C TRP A 65 10.10 6.51 1.86
N LEU A 66 9.73 5.96 0.71
CA LEU A 66 10.62 5.77 -0.43
C LEU A 66 11.04 7.11 -1.07
N ASP A 67 10.15 8.10 -1.09
CA ASP A 67 10.48 9.45 -1.56
C ASP A 67 11.58 10.07 -0.70
N GLY A 68 11.46 9.96 0.63
CA GLY A 68 12.51 10.42 1.56
C GLY A 68 13.82 9.65 1.43
N PHE A 69 13.77 8.32 1.24
CA PHE A 69 14.98 7.50 1.05
C PHE A 69 15.68 7.77 -0.28
N MET A 70 14.91 8.02 -1.33
CA MET A 70 15.42 8.23 -2.68
C MET A 70 15.55 9.72 -3.07
N ASP A 71 15.24 10.67 -2.20
CA ASP A 71 15.28 12.11 -2.51
C ASP A 71 14.63 12.41 -3.88
N THR A 72 13.42 11.87 -4.10
CA THR A 72 12.71 12.04 -5.38
C THR A 72 11.91 13.33 -5.45
N LYS A 73 11.77 14.05 -4.33
CA LYS A 73 11.06 15.33 -4.22
C LYS A 73 9.65 15.21 -4.80
N ILE A 74 8.96 14.12 -4.47
CA ILE A 74 7.55 13.91 -4.84
C ILE A 74 6.70 14.73 -3.89
N LEU A 75 6.98 14.62 -2.59
CA LEU A 75 6.43 15.49 -1.56
C LEU A 75 7.30 16.76 -1.46
N PRO A 76 6.70 17.89 -1.03
CA PRO A 76 7.46 19.11 -0.74
C PRO A 76 8.45 18.87 0.41
N ASP A 77 9.62 19.51 0.30
CA ASP A 77 10.71 19.49 1.30
C ASP A 77 10.30 20.20 2.62
#